data_AF-A0A318LFY4-F1
#
_entry.id   AF-A0A318LFY4-F1
#
_cell.length_a   1.000
_cell.length_b   1.000
_cell.length_c   1.000
_cell.angle_alpha   90.00
_cell.angle_beta   90.00
_cell.angle_gamma   90.00
#
_symmetry.space_group_name_H-M   'P 1'
#
loop_
_entity.id
_entity.type
_entity.pdbx_description
1 polymer ?
#
loop_
_entity_poly.entity_id
_entity_poly.type
_entity_poly.pdbx_seq_one_letter_code
_entity_poly.pdbx_strand_id
1 'polypeptide(L)'
;MKNRKGFTLIELIVVIAILGILALFLVPSFMGYAKDAKQSVCESNMTSIQRAYHFQMAKQEKDEERDFLDKVMNNEFDDFSTAPKCPSGGIYYIINTGEEAGQSVFQVVCSEHSNVLGKIPTQILNQMIHFNQNVRDMDVTSDEFKKYYELYKESVEKAGGTAKNIGMFQSYVLNNNDELRNYLQYINGGSWPTLQVNGQTLYVQPYIDSHRSNSSGDIIIYASPNGNGNWNTNYIYDSNTGKWWTGKKSFSVSDKSFDQVKEKMQEYGWSEVSNPQDMVITGQIVMP
;
A
#
# COMPACT_ATOMS: atom_id res chain seq x y z
N MET A 1 -7.96 -3.88 73.82
CA MET A 1 -7.11 -3.31 72.75
C MET A 1 -7.18 -4.25 71.54
N LYS A 2 -7.63 -3.78 70.37
CA LYS A 2 -7.69 -4.61 69.15
C LYS A 2 -6.27 -4.72 68.57
N ASN A 3 -5.70 -5.93 68.54
CA ASN A 3 -4.44 -6.23 67.86
C ASN A 3 -4.58 -5.94 66.35
N ARG A 4 -3.99 -4.84 65.88
CA ARG A 4 -3.84 -4.60 64.45
C ARG A 4 -2.68 -5.47 63.94
N LYS A 5 -3.00 -6.57 63.27
CA LYS A 5 -2.01 -7.34 62.51
C LYS A 5 -1.58 -6.48 61.32
N GLY A 6 -0.35 -5.98 61.33
CA GLY A 6 0.28 -5.30 60.20
C GLY A 6 0.80 -6.31 59.19
N PHE A 7 0.81 -5.91 57.91
CA PHE A 7 1.41 -6.69 56.82
C PHE A 7 2.93 -6.74 57.03
N THR A 8 3.54 -7.91 56.87
CA THR A 8 5.00 -8.04 56.96
C THR A 8 5.66 -7.60 55.65
N LEU A 9 6.90 -7.12 55.75
CA LEU A 9 7.66 -6.69 54.58
C LEU A 9 7.91 -7.86 53.60
N ILE A 10 8.03 -9.09 54.12
CA ILE A 10 8.19 -10.29 53.30
C ILE A 10 6.91 -10.68 52.55
N GLU A 11 5.74 -10.57 53.17
CA GLU A 11 4.46 -10.82 52.49
C GLU A 11 4.28 -9.85 51.32
N LEU A 12 4.66 -8.58 51.49
CA LEU A 12 4.61 -7.60 50.41
C LEU A 12 5.56 -7.96 49.26
N ILE A 13 6.79 -8.40 49.58
CA ILE A 13 7.78 -8.79 48.57
C ILE A 13 7.32 -10.02 47.76
N VAL A 14 6.70 -11.01 48.40
CA VAL A 14 6.19 -12.20 47.70
C VAL A 14 5.04 -11.82 46.77
N VAL A 15 4.15 -10.92 47.19
CA VAL A 15 3.02 -10.46 46.35
C VAL A 15 3.50 -9.71 45.11
N ILE A 16 4.45 -8.77 45.25
CA ILE A 16 5.00 -8.07 44.08
C ILE A 16 5.77 -9.02 43.16
N ALA A 17 6.43 -10.04 43.70
CA ALA A 17 7.12 -11.06 42.90
C ALA A 17 6.13 -11.88 42.06
N ILE A 18 5.01 -12.32 42.64
CA ILE A 18 3.95 -13.04 41.91
C ILE A 18 3.32 -12.14 40.85
N LEU A 19 2.98 -10.88 41.20
CA LEU A 19 2.43 -9.92 40.23
C LEU A 19 3.42 -9.63 39.10
N GLY A 20 4.71 -9.56 39.39
CA GLY A 20 5.76 -9.38 38.38
C GLY A 20 5.83 -10.55 37.38
N ILE A 21 5.75 -11.80 37.87
CA ILE A 21 5.73 -12.99 37.02
C ILE A 21 4.47 -13.02 36.14
N LEU A 22 3.30 -12.68 36.70
CA LEU A 22 2.05 -12.64 35.93
C LEU A 22 2.07 -11.53 34.87
N ALA A 23 2.56 -10.34 35.22
CA ALA A 23 2.68 -9.23 34.28
C ALA A 23 3.60 -9.55 33.09
N LEU A 24 4.67 -10.31 33.32
CA LEU A 24 5.62 -10.75 32.28
C LEU A 24 4.94 -11.53 31.14
N PHE A 25 3.97 -12.40 31.45
CA PHE A 25 3.23 -13.16 30.43
C PHE A 25 2.04 -12.37 29.85
N LEU A 26 1.37 -11.57 30.68
CA LEU A 26 0.15 -10.85 30.29
C LEU A 26 0.42 -9.70 29.32
N VAL A 27 1.48 -8.90 29.53
CA VAL A 27 1.79 -7.73 28.70
C VAL A 27 1.97 -8.06 27.20
N PRO A 28 2.82 -9.01 26.79
CA PRO A 28 3.01 -9.31 25.36
C PRO A 28 1.74 -9.88 24.71
N SER A 29 0.98 -10.70 25.43
CA SER A 29 -0.29 -11.25 24.95
C SER A 29 -1.35 -10.15 24.77
N PHE A 30 -1.45 -9.22 25.72
CA PHE A 30 -2.37 -8.10 25.68
C PHE A 30 -2.08 -7.14 24.51
N MET A 31 -0.81 -6.95 24.14
CA MET A 31 -0.43 -6.11 22.98
C MET A 31 -0.97 -6.66 21.66
N GLY A 32 -1.00 -8.00 21.50
CA GLY A 32 -1.61 -8.64 20.33
C GLY A 32 -3.11 -8.41 20.26
N TYR A 33 -3.84 -8.71 21.34
CA TYR A 33 -5.29 -8.48 21.40
C TYR A 33 -5.68 -7.01 21.21
N ALA A 34 -4.88 -6.08 21.75
CA ALA A 34 -5.10 -4.65 21.54
C ALA A 34 -4.92 -4.26 20.07
N LYS A 35 -3.95 -4.85 19.36
CA LYS A 35 -3.75 -4.62 17.92
C LYS A 35 -4.94 -5.16 17.11
N ASP A 36 -5.38 -6.38 17.39
CA ASP A 36 -6.49 -7.01 16.67
C ASP A 36 -7.80 -6.26 16.90
N ALA A 37 -8.05 -5.80 18.13
CA ALA A 37 -9.20 -4.96 18.46
C ALA A 37 -9.16 -3.63 17.68
N LYS A 38 -8.00 -2.98 17.61
CA LYS A 38 -7.82 -1.74 16.83
C LYS A 38 -8.08 -1.95 15.34
N GLN A 39 -7.59 -3.06 14.79
CA GLN A 39 -7.84 -3.42 13.40
C GLN A 39 -9.33 -3.65 13.14
N SER A 40 -10.00 -4.46 13.96
CA SER A 40 -11.42 -4.76 13.82
C SER A 40 -12.30 -3.50 13.90
N VAL A 41 -12.00 -2.59 14.82
CA VAL A 41 -12.69 -1.29 14.90
C VAL A 41 -12.45 -0.46 13.64
N CYS A 42 -11.23 -0.44 13.12
CA CYS A 42 -10.91 0.31 11.91
C CYS A 42 -11.65 -0.23 10.68
N GLU A 43 -11.74 -1.55 10.52
CA GLU A 43 -12.50 -2.23 9.46
C GLU A 43 -14.00 -1.92 9.53
N SER A 44 -14.56 -1.94 10.74
CA SER A 44 -15.94 -1.52 10.98
C SER A 44 -16.15 -0.06 10.56
N ASN A 45 -15.23 0.84 10.93
CA ASN A 45 -15.31 2.25 10.56
C ASN A 45 -15.24 2.44 9.03
N MET A 46 -14.32 1.77 8.32
CA MET A 46 -14.24 1.85 6.86
C MET A 46 -15.55 1.46 6.18
N THR A 47 -16.19 0.38 6.65
CA THR A 47 -17.48 -0.09 6.14
C THR A 47 -18.59 0.94 6.38
N SER A 48 -18.63 1.53 7.58
CA SER A 48 -19.60 2.58 7.92
C SER A 48 -19.40 3.84 7.07
N ILE A 49 -18.16 4.28 6.88
CA ILE A 49 -17.80 5.42 6.03
C ILE A 49 -18.25 5.15 4.59
N GLN A 50 -17.96 3.96 4.05
CA GLN A 50 -18.34 3.61 2.69
C GLN A 50 -19.87 3.68 2.48
N ARG A 51 -20.66 3.19 3.43
CA ARG A 51 -22.12 3.26 3.38
C ARG A 51 -22.63 4.69 3.43
N ALA A 52 -22.13 5.50 4.35
CA ALA A 52 -22.49 6.92 4.47
C ALA A 52 -22.16 7.66 3.18
N TYR A 53 -20.95 7.49 2.67
CA TYR A 53 -20.51 8.11 1.43
C TYR A 53 -21.40 7.72 0.23
N HIS A 54 -21.71 6.42 0.04
CA HIS A 54 -22.65 5.99 -1.00
C HIS A 54 -24.03 6.63 -0.86
N PHE A 55 -24.55 6.68 0.37
CA PHE A 55 -25.87 7.25 0.65
C PHE A 55 -25.92 8.74 0.31
N GLN A 56 -24.88 9.49 0.69
CA GLN A 56 -24.82 10.92 0.42
C GLN A 56 -24.57 11.21 -1.07
N MET A 57 -23.76 10.40 -1.76
CA MET A 57 -23.59 10.49 -3.22
C MET A 57 -24.92 10.28 -3.95
N ALA A 58 -25.77 9.36 -3.50
CA ALA A 58 -27.07 9.11 -4.11
C ALA A 58 -28.08 10.25 -3.88
N LYS A 59 -27.87 11.10 -2.87
CA LYS A 59 -28.73 12.24 -2.54
C LYS A 59 -28.37 13.52 -3.30
N GLN A 60 -27.09 13.71 -3.65
CA GLN A 60 -26.65 14.94 -4.31
C GLN A 60 -26.83 14.85 -5.82
N GLU A 61 -27.74 15.66 -6.37
CA GLU A 61 -27.77 15.96 -7.80
C GLU A 61 -26.57 16.85 -8.13
N LYS A 62 -25.57 16.27 -8.82
CA LYS A 62 -24.45 16.93 -9.52
C LYS A 62 -24.11 18.34 -9.05
N ASP A 63 -23.09 18.48 -8.21
CA ASP A 63 -22.10 19.54 -8.38
C ASP A 63 -20.80 19.24 -7.63
N GLU A 64 -19.72 19.75 -8.20
CA GLU A 64 -18.31 19.42 -7.97
C GLU A 64 -17.83 19.73 -6.55
N GLU A 65 -17.43 18.72 -5.77
CA GLU A 65 -16.52 18.95 -4.65
C GLU A 65 -15.57 17.76 -4.49
N ARG A 66 -14.27 18.01 -4.67
CA ARG A 66 -13.19 17.06 -4.40
C ARG A 66 -13.01 16.75 -2.90
N ASP A 67 -13.95 17.17 -2.06
CA ASP A 67 -13.85 17.17 -0.58
C ASP A 67 -15.02 16.46 0.11
N PHE A 68 -15.85 15.74 -0.66
CA PHE A 68 -17.06 15.11 -0.13
C PHE A 68 -16.79 14.06 0.96
N LEU A 69 -15.68 13.34 0.84
CA LEU A 69 -15.25 12.37 1.84
C LEU A 69 -14.95 13.07 3.18
N ASP A 70 -14.31 14.23 3.15
CA ASP A 70 -13.95 14.96 4.37
C ASP A 70 -15.20 15.43 5.11
N LYS A 71 -16.25 15.86 4.37
CA LYS A 71 -17.55 16.19 4.98
C LYS A 71 -18.21 14.99 5.66
N VAL A 72 -18.18 13.82 5.02
CA VAL A 72 -18.66 12.55 5.64
C VAL A 72 -17.82 12.24 6.89
N MET A 73 -16.50 12.28 6.78
CA MET A 73 -15.56 11.95 7.85
C MET A 73 -15.63 12.90 9.05
N ASN A 74 -15.85 14.18 8.79
CA ASN A 74 -16.07 15.22 9.80
C ASN A 74 -17.50 15.17 10.38
N ASN A 75 -18.32 14.22 9.92
CA ASN A 75 -19.69 14.00 10.35
C ASN A 75 -20.60 15.21 10.10
N GLU A 76 -20.37 15.95 9.01
CA GLU A 76 -21.16 17.15 8.68
C GLU A 76 -22.60 16.82 8.24
N PHE A 77 -22.85 15.57 7.86
CA PHE A 77 -24.16 15.07 7.46
C PHE A 77 -24.90 14.31 8.59
N ASP A 78 -24.33 14.28 9.81
CA ASP A 78 -24.85 13.53 10.96
C ASP A 78 -25.06 12.02 10.69
N ASP A 79 -24.24 11.44 9.80
CA ASP A 79 -24.30 10.01 9.44
C ASP A 79 -23.77 9.08 10.55
N PHE A 80 -23.02 9.63 11.50
CA PHE A 80 -22.39 8.92 12.61
C PHE A 80 -22.76 9.54 13.95
N SER A 81 -22.77 8.72 15.01
CA SER A 81 -22.88 9.23 16.39
C SER A 81 -21.64 10.01 16.84
N THR A 82 -20.47 9.67 16.27
CA THR A 82 -19.21 10.39 16.42
C THR A 82 -18.39 10.22 15.15
N ALA A 83 -17.67 11.27 14.73
CA ALA A 83 -16.76 11.21 13.59
C ALA A 83 -15.81 9.99 13.68
N PRO A 84 -15.80 9.11 12.66
CA PRO A 84 -15.01 7.88 12.69
C PRO A 84 -13.51 8.20 12.65
N LYS A 85 -12.74 7.57 13.55
CA LYS A 85 -11.28 7.73 13.64
C LYS A 85 -10.60 6.37 13.67
N CYS A 86 -9.45 6.28 13.04
CA CYS A 86 -8.62 5.08 13.16
C CYS A 86 -8.03 5.01 14.58
N PRO A 87 -8.20 3.89 15.31
CA PRO A 87 -7.70 3.76 16.68
C PRO A 87 -6.16 3.58 16.76
N SER A 88 -5.49 3.46 15.61
CA SER A 88 -4.03 3.50 15.49
C SER A 88 -3.51 4.84 14.93
N GLY A 89 -4.38 5.83 14.72
CA GLY A 89 -3.99 7.16 14.20
C GLY A 89 -3.89 7.27 12.68
N GLY A 90 -4.34 6.25 11.95
CA GLY A 90 -4.40 6.28 10.49
C GLY A 90 -5.45 7.24 9.93
N ILE A 91 -5.26 7.63 8.68
CA ILE A 91 -6.22 8.42 7.91
C ILE A 91 -7.05 7.49 7.01
N TYR A 92 -8.30 7.85 6.76
CA TYR A 92 -9.12 7.18 5.77
C TYR A 92 -9.12 7.98 4.47
N TYR A 93 -9.16 7.27 3.35
CA TYR A 93 -9.24 7.86 2.02
C TYR A 93 -10.00 6.92 1.08
N ILE A 94 -10.48 7.44 -0.04
CA ILE A 94 -11.18 6.66 -1.04
C ILE A 94 -10.24 6.34 -2.20
N ILE A 95 -10.28 5.10 -2.67
CA ILE A 95 -9.72 4.69 -3.95
C ILE A 95 -10.86 4.35 -4.91
N ASN A 96 -10.75 4.77 -6.17
CA ASN A 96 -11.65 4.36 -7.23
C ASN A 96 -11.17 3.01 -7.78
N THR A 97 -12.02 2.00 -7.73
CA THR A 97 -11.70 0.61 -8.09
C THR A 97 -12.25 0.22 -9.46
N GLY A 98 -12.87 1.16 -10.19
CA GLY A 98 -13.37 0.95 -11.55
C GLY A 98 -14.73 1.60 -11.78
N GLU A 99 -15.39 1.20 -12.86
CA GLU A 99 -16.71 1.68 -13.22
C GLU A 99 -17.62 0.49 -13.54
N GLU A 100 -18.74 0.37 -12.82
CA GLU A 100 -19.76 -0.65 -13.07
C GLU A 100 -21.06 0.04 -13.45
N ALA A 101 -21.63 -0.35 -14.60
CA ALA A 101 -22.89 0.19 -15.12
C ALA A 101 -22.94 1.74 -15.21
N GLY A 102 -21.80 2.39 -15.48
CA GLY A 102 -21.69 3.85 -15.57
C GLY A 102 -21.59 4.57 -14.22
N GLN A 103 -21.31 3.85 -13.13
CA GLN A 103 -21.07 4.41 -11.80
C GLN A 103 -19.65 4.06 -11.34
N SER A 104 -18.91 5.04 -10.84
CA SER A 104 -17.60 4.81 -10.20
C SER A 104 -17.76 3.90 -8.98
N VAL A 105 -17.11 2.74 -9.01
CA VAL A 105 -16.98 1.84 -7.87
C VAL A 105 -15.80 2.33 -7.06
N PHE A 106 -15.96 2.47 -5.76
CA PHE A 106 -14.91 2.95 -4.90
C PHE A 106 -14.83 2.14 -3.61
N GLN A 107 -13.68 2.21 -2.95
CA GLN A 107 -13.43 1.56 -1.67
C GLN A 107 -12.88 2.57 -0.68
N VAL A 108 -13.41 2.55 0.54
CA VAL A 108 -12.80 3.28 1.66
C VAL A 108 -11.67 2.45 2.24
N VAL A 109 -10.50 3.05 2.34
CA VAL A 109 -9.29 2.43 2.86
C VAL A 109 -8.70 3.25 4.01
N CYS A 110 -7.91 2.61 4.86
CA CYS A 110 -7.18 3.20 5.97
C CYS A 110 -5.68 3.02 5.77
N SER A 111 -4.91 4.08 6.01
CA SER A 111 -3.45 4.06 5.91
C SER A 111 -2.79 3.02 6.82
N GLU A 112 -3.43 2.63 7.93
CA GLU A 112 -2.85 1.71 8.93
C GLU A 112 -3.37 0.27 8.84
N HIS A 113 -4.65 0.06 8.52
CA HIS A 113 -5.31 -1.24 8.67
C HIS A 113 -5.90 -1.83 7.38
N SER A 114 -5.85 -1.12 6.25
CA SER A 114 -6.17 -1.77 4.96
C SER A 114 -5.04 -2.74 4.58
N ASN A 115 -5.47 -3.95 4.23
CA ASN A 115 -4.71 -5.21 4.17
C ASN A 115 -3.21 -5.09 3.79
N VAL A 116 -2.34 -5.56 4.69
CA VAL A 116 -0.86 -5.42 4.65
C VAL A 116 -0.19 -6.10 3.45
N LEU A 117 -0.82 -7.13 2.87
CA LEU A 117 -0.35 -7.82 1.66
C LEU A 117 -0.64 -7.08 0.36
N GLY A 118 -1.65 -6.21 0.38
CA GLY A 118 -1.97 -5.30 -0.71
C GLY A 118 -1.46 -3.88 -0.48
N LYS A 119 -1.24 -3.46 0.77
CA LYS A 119 -0.76 -2.11 1.12
C LYS A 119 0.49 -1.73 0.34
N ILE A 120 1.55 -2.54 0.45
CA ILE A 120 2.81 -2.25 -0.24
C ILE A 120 2.67 -2.37 -1.77
N PRO A 121 2.12 -3.46 -2.34
CA PRO A 121 1.86 -3.53 -3.78
C PRO A 121 1.02 -2.38 -4.34
N THR A 122 -0.05 -1.99 -3.65
CA THR A 122 -0.90 -0.87 -4.02
C THR A 122 -0.19 0.47 -3.84
N GLN A 123 0.64 0.65 -2.81
CA GLN A 123 1.49 1.84 -2.68
C GLN A 123 2.48 1.96 -3.83
N ILE A 124 3.12 0.86 -4.23
CA ILE A 124 4.01 0.82 -5.40
C ILE A 124 3.22 1.21 -6.66
N LEU A 125 2.04 0.62 -6.88
CA LEU A 125 1.19 0.93 -8.02
C LEU A 125 0.81 2.41 -8.06
N ASN A 126 0.33 2.95 -6.93
CA ASN A 126 -0.07 4.35 -6.82
C ASN A 126 1.12 5.29 -7.05
N GLN A 127 2.31 4.96 -6.53
CA GLN A 127 3.52 5.73 -6.77
C GLN A 127 3.90 5.71 -8.27
N MET A 128 3.83 4.54 -8.92
CA MET A 128 4.08 4.43 -10.36
C MET A 128 3.10 5.28 -11.18
N ILE A 129 1.79 5.20 -10.87
CA ILE A 129 0.75 6.00 -11.53
C ILE A 129 1.01 7.49 -11.33
N HIS A 130 1.27 7.91 -10.08
CA HIS A 130 1.54 9.31 -9.78
C HIS A 130 2.70 9.86 -10.61
N PHE A 131 3.81 9.14 -10.69
CA PHE A 131 4.96 9.63 -11.45
C PHE A 131 4.80 9.51 -12.97
N ASN A 132 4.24 8.40 -13.47
CA ASN A 132 4.10 8.16 -14.91
C ASN A 132 2.96 8.96 -15.55
N GLN A 133 1.96 9.38 -14.77
CA GLN A 133 0.79 10.10 -15.28
C GLN A 133 0.76 11.51 -14.69
N ASN A 134 0.55 11.66 -13.37
CA ASN A 134 0.33 12.96 -12.75
C ASN A 134 1.55 13.88 -12.88
N VAL A 135 2.72 13.47 -12.37
CA VAL A 135 3.95 14.27 -12.42
C VAL A 135 4.40 14.47 -13.85
N ARG A 136 4.28 13.45 -14.70
CA ARG A 136 4.61 13.57 -16.12
C ARG A 136 3.81 14.68 -16.80
N ASP A 137 2.54 14.83 -16.47
CA ASP A 137 1.65 15.79 -17.13
C ASP A 137 1.63 17.17 -16.43
N MET A 138 2.41 17.37 -15.36
CA MET A 138 2.57 18.67 -14.68
C MET A 138 3.32 19.70 -15.53
N ASP A 139 3.09 20.98 -15.24
CA ASP A 139 3.89 22.09 -15.78
C ASP A 139 5.33 22.00 -15.25
N VAL A 140 6.29 21.84 -16.16
CA VAL A 140 7.73 21.75 -15.87
C VAL A 140 8.29 23.00 -15.19
N THR A 141 7.61 24.13 -15.30
CA THR A 141 8.01 25.39 -14.67
C THR A 141 7.50 25.52 -13.24
N SER A 142 6.57 24.65 -12.81
CA SER A 142 6.02 24.66 -11.46
C SER A 142 7.07 24.28 -10.40
N ASP A 143 6.94 24.87 -9.21
CA ASP A 143 7.84 24.58 -8.10
C ASP A 143 7.67 23.14 -7.58
N GLU A 144 6.48 22.56 -7.74
CA GLU A 144 6.22 21.16 -7.40
C GLU A 144 6.98 20.20 -8.33
N PHE A 145 6.88 20.39 -9.65
CA PHE A 145 7.62 19.55 -10.60
C PHE A 145 9.14 19.65 -10.40
N LYS A 146 9.66 20.86 -10.13
CA LYS A 146 11.08 21.07 -9.85
C LYS A 146 11.57 20.29 -8.64
N LYS A 147 10.74 20.10 -7.59
CA LYS A 147 11.13 19.27 -6.42
C LYS A 147 11.39 17.82 -6.82
N TYR A 148 10.52 17.23 -7.63
CA TYR A 148 10.71 15.87 -8.14
C TYR A 148 11.95 15.77 -9.04
N TYR A 149 12.17 16.78 -9.90
CA TYR A 149 13.34 16.82 -10.76
C TYR A 149 14.67 16.93 -9.99
N GLU A 150 14.73 17.74 -8.92
CA GLU A 150 15.93 17.86 -8.09
C GLU A 150 16.23 16.56 -7.32
N LEU A 151 15.20 15.87 -6.82
CA LEU A 151 15.36 14.52 -6.23
C LEU A 151 15.89 13.51 -7.26
N TYR A 152 15.39 13.56 -8.49
CA TYR A 152 15.91 12.74 -9.57
C TYR A 152 17.38 13.05 -9.87
N LYS A 153 17.78 14.33 -9.95
CA LYS A 153 19.19 14.70 -10.14
C LYS A 153 20.08 14.14 -9.04
N GLU A 154 19.68 14.32 -7.78
CA GLU A 154 20.43 13.78 -6.64
C GLU A 154 20.59 12.26 -6.74
N SER A 155 19.54 11.55 -7.17
CA SER A 155 19.57 10.09 -7.36
C SER A 155 20.62 9.66 -8.38
N VAL A 156 20.71 10.37 -9.51
CA VAL A 156 21.64 10.04 -10.60
C VAL A 156 23.07 10.41 -10.23
N GLU A 157 23.26 11.58 -9.61
CA GLU A 157 24.59 12.05 -9.18
C GLU A 157 25.18 11.13 -8.11
N LYS A 158 24.38 10.66 -7.14
CA LYS A 158 24.82 9.68 -6.13
C LYS A 158 25.20 8.33 -6.73
N ALA A 159 24.56 7.94 -7.84
CA ALA A 159 24.93 6.75 -8.60
C ALA A 159 26.16 6.96 -9.50
N GLY A 160 26.77 8.15 -9.50
CA GLY A 160 27.91 8.50 -10.35
C GLY A 160 27.56 8.76 -11.81
N GLY A 161 26.28 8.98 -12.11
CA GLY A 161 25.78 9.27 -13.45
C GLY A 161 25.63 10.77 -13.74
N THR A 162 25.22 11.08 -14.97
CA THR A 162 24.85 12.43 -15.39
C THR A 162 23.33 12.52 -15.56
N ALA A 163 22.68 13.37 -14.75
CA ALA A 163 21.23 13.54 -14.80
C ALA A 163 20.78 14.10 -16.15
N LYS A 164 19.66 13.58 -16.67
CA LYS A 164 19.02 14.16 -17.85
C LYS A 164 18.41 15.51 -17.51
N ASN A 165 18.27 16.39 -18.51
CA ASN A 165 17.64 17.70 -18.30
C ASN A 165 16.16 17.58 -17.91
N ILE A 166 15.57 18.66 -17.40
CA ILE A 166 14.20 18.69 -16.87
C ILE A 166 13.13 18.22 -17.87
N GLY A 167 13.27 18.56 -19.16
CA GLY A 167 12.36 18.11 -20.21
C GLY A 167 12.51 16.62 -20.52
N MET A 168 13.74 16.10 -20.49
CA MET A 168 14.02 14.67 -20.62
C MET A 168 13.60 13.87 -19.37
N PHE A 169 13.64 14.47 -18.18
CA PHE A 169 13.04 13.87 -16.98
C PHE A 169 11.54 13.65 -17.20
N GLN A 170 10.82 14.68 -17.65
CA GLN A 170 9.38 14.57 -17.96
C GLN A 170 9.10 13.54 -19.07
N SER A 171 9.72 13.71 -20.24
CA SER A 171 9.35 12.99 -21.46
C SER A 171 9.94 11.57 -21.57
N TYR A 172 11.04 11.29 -20.89
CA TYR A 172 11.75 10.02 -21.01
C TYR A 172 11.81 9.27 -19.68
N VAL A 173 12.33 9.90 -18.61
CA VAL A 173 12.55 9.20 -17.33
C VAL A 173 11.23 8.73 -16.74
N LEU A 174 10.23 9.61 -16.65
CA LEU A 174 8.91 9.29 -16.09
C LEU A 174 8.10 8.31 -16.95
N ASN A 175 8.51 8.08 -18.21
CA ASN A 175 7.81 7.18 -19.14
C ASN A 175 8.62 5.94 -19.54
N ASN A 176 9.77 5.70 -18.92
CA ASN A 176 10.60 4.53 -19.19
C ASN A 176 10.63 3.62 -17.97
N ASN A 177 10.33 2.34 -18.16
CA ASN A 177 10.28 1.35 -17.07
C ASN A 177 11.52 1.37 -16.19
N ASP A 178 12.71 1.27 -16.77
CA ASP A 178 13.95 1.11 -16.01
C ASP A 178 14.34 2.43 -15.33
N GLU A 179 14.24 3.54 -16.07
CA GLU A 179 14.58 4.87 -15.54
C GLU A 179 13.66 5.30 -14.41
N LEU A 180 12.34 5.14 -14.56
CA LEU A 180 11.38 5.43 -13.52
C LEU A 180 11.61 4.53 -12.30
N ARG A 181 11.75 3.20 -12.50
CA ARG A 181 12.01 2.27 -11.39
C ARG A 181 13.28 2.62 -10.63
N ASN A 182 14.37 2.96 -11.30
CA ASN A 182 15.62 3.33 -10.66
C ASN A 182 15.45 4.60 -9.80
N TYR A 183 14.73 5.60 -10.32
CA TYR A 183 14.40 6.80 -9.57
C TYR A 183 13.51 6.49 -8.35
N LEU A 184 12.47 5.66 -8.52
CA LEU A 184 11.57 5.28 -7.44
C LEU A 184 12.26 4.45 -6.35
N GLN A 185 13.17 3.55 -6.72
CA GLN A 185 13.97 2.82 -5.74
C GLN A 185 14.78 3.76 -4.87
N TYR A 186 15.41 4.79 -5.47
CA TYR A 186 16.19 5.76 -4.72
C TYR A 186 15.35 6.49 -3.66
N ILE A 187 14.19 7.02 -4.05
CA ILE A 187 13.31 7.73 -3.09
C ILE A 187 12.71 6.80 -2.03
N ASN A 188 12.59 5.50 -2.33
CA ASN A 188 12.12 4.47 -1.39
C ASN A 188 13.22 3.88 -0.50
N GLY A 189 14.43 4.44 -0.50
CA GLY A 189 15.54 3.98 0.36
C GLY A 189 16.46 2.94 -0.27
N GLY A 190 16.43 2.79 -1.60
CA GLY A 190 17.42 2.08 -2.41
C GLY A 190 17.07 0.66 -2.82
N SER A 191 15.99 0.07 -2.31
CA SER A 191 15.57 -1.28 -2.70
C SER A 191 14.04 -1.43 -2.68
N TRP A 192 13.53 -2.34 -3.51
CA TRP A 192 12.11 -2.69 -3.47
C TRP A 192 11.78 -3.46 -2.18
N PRO A 193 10.56 -3.32 -1.64
CA PRO A 193 10.09 -4.15 -0.54
C PRO A 193 10.21 -5.63 -0.85
N THR A 194 10.45 -6.43 0.18
CA THR A 194 10.64 -7.86 0.06
C THR A 194 9.41 -8.64 0.50
N LEU A 195 9.12 -9.73 -0.19
CA LEU A 195 8.10 -10.72 0.14
C LEU A 195 8.79 -11.99 0.61
N GLN A 196 8.53 -12.39 1.85
CA GLN A 196 8.87 -13.72 2.37
C GLN A 196 7.72 -14.67 2.07
N VAL A 197 7.99 -15.75 1.36
CA VAL A 197 6.99 -16.78 1.04
C VAL A 197 7.69 -18.12 0.82
N ASN A 198 7.19 -19.20 1.44
CA ASN A 198 7.73 -20.56 1.27
C ASN A 198 9.26 -20.67 1.49
N GLY A 199 9.82 -19.90 2.42
CA GLY A 199 11.26 -19.86 2.70
C GLY A 199 12.10 -19.14 1.63
N GLN A 200 11.47 -18.45 0.68
CA GLN A 200 12.12 -17.60 -0.31
C GLN A 200 11.91 -16.13 0.02
N THR A 201 12.94 -15.32 -0.26
CA THR A 201 12.84 -13.87 -0.27
C THR A 201 12.74 -13.40 -1.72
N LEU A 202 11.64 -12.72 -2.04
CA LEU A 202 11.37 -12.11 -3.34
C LEU A 202 11.29 -10.59 -3.20
N TYR A 203 11.47 -9.85 -4.28
CA TYR A 203 11.27 -8.40 -4.34
C TYR A 203 9.93 -8.07 -5.00
N VAL A 204 9.07 -7.37 -4.28
CA VAL A 204 7.78 -6.85 -4.75
C VAL A 204 8.03 -5.58 -5.54
N GLN A 205 7.76 -5.59 -6.83
CA GLN A 205 8.24 -4.56 -7.75
C GLN A 205 7.26 -4.31 -8.91
N PRO A 206 7.27 -3.11 -9.50
CA PRO A 206 6.39 -2.76 -10.61
C PRO A 206 7.04 -2.98 -11.97
N TYR A 207 6.33 -3.41 -12.99
CA TYR A 207 6.75 -3.26 -14.38
C TYR A 207 5.75 -2.37 -15.10
N ILE A 208 6.21 -1.41 -15.89
CA ILE A 208 5.34 -0.63 -16.78
C ILE A 208 5.64 -0.97 -18.24
N ASP A 209 4.61 -1.32 -18.98
CA ASP A 209 4.70 -1.53 -20.42
C ASP A 209 4.65 -0.18 -21.15
N SER A 210 5.81 0.46 -21.29
CA SER A 210 5.91 1.81 -21.89
C SER A 210 7.00 1.95 -22.95
N HIS A 211 7.64 0.85 -23.35
CA HIS A 211 8.87 0.87 -24.15
C HIS A 211 8.66 1.08 -25.67
N ARG A 212 7.45 0.89 -26.17
CA ARG A 212 7.12 0.83 -27.62
C ARG A 212 5.94 1.74 -27.99
N SER A 213 5.82 2.09 -29.27
CA SER A 213 4.71 2.89 -29.79
C SER A 213 3.32 2.26 -29.57
N ASN A 214 3.26 0.95 -29.35
CA ASN A 214 2.03 0.16 -29.16
C ASN A 214 1.98 -0.47 -27.76
N SER A 215 2.68 0.12 -26.78
CA SER A 215 2.64 -0.39 -25.40
C SER A 215 1.26 -0.13 -24.79
N SER A 216 0.83 -1.01 -23.90
CA SER A 216 -0.43 -0.88 -23.17
C SER A 216 -0.43 0.28 -22.17
N GLY A 217 0.74 0.66 -21.64
CA GLY A 217 0.85 1.57 -20.50
C GLY A 217 0.49 0.91 -19.16
N ASP A 218 0.17 -0.39 -19.16
CA ASP A 218 -0.23 -1.10 -17.96
C ASP A 218 0.93 -1.23 -16.98
N ILE A 219 0.60 -1.07 -15.69
CA ILE A 219 1.52 -1.28 -14.58
C ILE A 219 1.18 -2.60 -13.90
N ILE A 220 2.15 -3.50 -13.88
CA ILE A 220 2.03 -4.86 -13.33
C ILE A 220 2.86 -4.94 -12.06
N ILE A 221 2.23 -5.27 -10.94
CA ILE A 221 2.95 -5.54 -9.68
C ILE A 221 3.20 -7.04 -9.56
N TYR A 222 4.47 -7.41 -9.37
CA TYR A 222 4.87 -8.81 -9.28
C TYR A 222 5.99 -8.99 -8.27
N ALA A 223 6.29 -10.25 -7.92
CA ALA A 223 7.42 -10.59 -7.07
C ALA A 223 8.37 -11.56 -7.75
N SER A 224 9.68 -11.31 -7.64
CA SER A 224 10.71 -12.20 -8.21
C SER A 224 11.99 -12.21 -7.36
N PRO A 225 12.89 -13.19 -7.51
CA PRO A 225 14.14 -13.23 -6.76
C PRO A 225 15.10 -12.07 -7.08
N ASN A 226 14.88 -11.35 -8.19
CA ASN A 226 15.75 -10.28 -8.66
C ASN A 226 15.03 -8.94 -8.59
N GLY A 227 15.60 -7.97 -7.87
CA GLY A 227 14.98 -6.64 -7.72
C GLY A 227 15.05 -5.74 -8.97
N ASN A 228 15.80 -6.12 -10.02
CA ASN A 228 15.93 -5.38 -11.28
C ASN A 228 16.38 -6.30 -12.43
N GLY A 229 16.05 -5.94 -13.68
CA GLY A 229 16.63 -6.53 -14.90
C GLY A 229 16.17 -7.95 -15.26
N ASN A 230 15.31 -8.58 -14.46
CA ASN A 230 14.67 -9.86 -14.79
C ASN A 230 13.17 -9.79 -14.53
N TRP A 231 12.42 -9.82 -15.62
CA TRP A 231 10.97 -9.63 -15.64
C TRP A 231 10.18 -10.95 -15.48
N ASN A 232 10.88 -12.08 -15.25
CA ASN A 232 10.21 -13.36 -15.00
C ASN A 232 9.69 -13.47 -13.57
N THR A 233 8.52 -14.07 -13.43
CA THR A 233 7.88 -14.20 -12.11
C THR A 233 7.04 -15.48 -11.98
N ASN A 234 6.85 -15.89 -10.72
CA ASN A 234 5.91 -16.90 -10.26
C ASN A 234 4.84 -16.31 -9.32
N TYR A 235 4.81 -14.99 -9.14
CA TYR A 235 3.91 -14.29 -8.22
C TYR A 235 3.49 -12.94 -8.79
N ILE A 236 2.19 -12.77 -9.01
CA ILE A 236 1.61 -11.52 -9.54
C ILE A 236 0.57 -11.02 -8.56
N TYR A 237 0.58 -9.73 -8.29
CA TYR A 237 -0.46 -9.07 -7.51
C TYR A 237 -1.49 -8.48 -8.47
N ASP A 238 -2.73 -8.91 -8.31
CA ASP A 238 -3.86 -8.34 -9.03
C ASP A 238 -4.44 -7.18 -8.22
N SER A 239 -4.17 -5.96 -8.68
CA SER A 239 -4.64 -4.73 -8.03
C SER A 239 -6.15 -4.58 -8.05
N ASN A 240 -6.84 -5.18 -9.02
CA ASN A 240 -8.30 -5.07 -9.13
C ASN A 240 -9.01 -5.89 -8.05
N THR A 241 -8.39 -7.01 -7.67
CA THR A 241 -8.97 -7.94 -6.67
C THR A 241 -8.25 -7.88 -5.32
N GLY A 242 -7.09 -7.22 -5.25
CA GLY A 242 -6.25 -7.14 -4.06
C GLY A 242 -5.57 -8.46 -3.70
N LYS A 243 -5.44 -9.38 -4.66
CA LYS A 243 -5.04 -10.77 -4.43
C LYS A 243 -3.74 -11.12 -5.12
N TRP A 244 -2.97 -11.99 -4.47
CA TRP A 244 -1.79 -12.58 -5.07
C TRP A 244 -2.14 -13.87 -5.81
N TRP A 245 -1.53 -14.05 -6.98
CA TRP A 245 -1.62 -15.24 -7.81
C TRP A 245 -0.25 -15.87 -7.94
N THR A 246 -0.21 -17.20 -8.00
CA THR A 246 1.04 -17.96 -8.14
C THR A 246 0.88 -19.17 -9.05
N GLY A 247 1.99 -19.62 -9.64
CA GLY A 247 2.03 -20.84 -10.43
C GLY A 247 3.44 -21.40 -10.58
N LYS A 248 3.54 -22.69 -10.90
CA LYS A 248 4.82 -23.40 -11.00
C LYS A 248 5.67 -22.95 -12.19
N LYS A 249 5.03 -22.67 -13.32
CA LYS A 249 5.71 -22.22 -14.54
C LYS A 249 5.79 -20.70 -14.56
N SER A 250 7.01 -20.17 -14.55
CA SER A 250 7.26 -18.73 -14.62
C SER A 250 7.07 -18.19 -16.04
N PHE A 251 6.78 -16.90 -16.17
CA PHE A 251 6.83 -16.17 -17.43
C PHE A 251 7.24 -14.72 -17.20
N SER A 252 7.64 -14.05 -18.29
CA SER A 252 8.02 -12.65 -18.29
C SER A 252 6.78 -11.75 -18.34
N VAL A 253 6.70 -10.76 -17.46
CA VAL A 253 5.70 -9.67 -17.53
C VAL A 253 6.06 -8.61 -18.57
N SER A 254 7.28 -8.64 -19.11
CA SER A 254 7.75 -7.62 -20.05
C SER A 254 6.98 -7.62 -21.38
N ASP A 255 6.74 -6.42 -21.93
CA ASP A 255 6.02 -6.19 -23.19
C ASP A 255 4.63 -6.87 -23.19
N LYS A 256 3.91 -6.81 -22.06
CA LYS A 256 2.56 -7.37 -21.92
C LYS A 256 1.61 -6.38 -21.27
N SER A 257 0.39 -6.35 -21.78
CA SER A 257 -0.74 -5.79 -21.02
C SER A 257 -1.12 -6.69 -19.86
N PHE A 258 -1.86 -6.15 -18.91
CA PHE A 258 -2.35 -6.92 -17.75
C PHE A 258 -3.30 -8.05 -18.19
N ASP A 259 -4.09 -7.83 -19.24
CA ASP A 259 -4.94 -8.88 -19.81
C ASP A 259 -4.13 -10.03 -20.42
N GLN A 260 -3.05 -9.72 -21.16
CA GLN A 260 -2.14 -10.75 -21.68
C GLN A 260 -1.43 -11.51 -20.55
N VAL A 261 -1.16 -10.86 -19.42
CA VAL A 261 -0.65 -11.51 -18.22
C VAL A 261 -1.69 -12.48 -17.64
N LYS A 262 -2.95 -12.07 -17.52
CA LYS A 262 -4.04 -12.93 -17.05
C LYS A 262 -4.25 -14.16 -17.94
N GLU A 263 -4.22 -13.97 -19.26
CA GLU A 263 -4.28 -15.07 -20.23
C GLU A 263 -3.14 -16.07 -20.02
N LYS A 264 -1.90 -15.57 -19.80
CA LYS A 264 -0.73 -16.42 -19.53
C LYS A 264 -0.85 -17.17 -18.21
N MET A 265 -1.37 -16.51 -17.17
CA MET A 265 -1.66 -17.16 -15.88
C MET A 265 -2.64 -18.31 -16.05
N GLN A 266 -3.73 -18.11 -16.80
CA GLN A 266 -4.71 -19.14 -17.10
C GLN A 266 -4.11 -20.29 -17.93
N GLU A 267 -3.36 -19.97 -18.99
CA GLU A 267 -2.67 -20.96 -19.84
C GLU A 267 -1.74 -21.86 -19.00
N TYR A 268 -1.08 -21.29 -17.99
CA TYR A 268 -0.11 -22.00 -17.15
C TYR A 268 -0.73 -22.62 -15.89
N GLY A 269 -2.06 -22.53 -15.74
CA GLY A 269 -2.78 -23.09 -14.59
C GLY A 269 -2.38 -22.44 -13.27
N TRP A 270 -2.11 -21.13 -13.28
CA TRP A 270 -1.89 -20.36 -12.06
C TRP A 270 -3.19 -20.27 -11.26
N SER A 271 -3.04 -20.11 -9.95
CA SER A 271 -4.13 -20.03 -8.99
C SER A 271 -3.88 -18.92 -7.97
N GLU A 272 -4.95 -18.41 -7.38
CA GLU A 272 -4.87 -17.51 -6.23
C GLU A 272 -4.06 -18.18 -5.09
N VAL A 273 -3.24 -17.39 -4.39
CA VAL A 273 -2.48 -17.90 -3.24
C VAL A 273 -3.46 -18.33 -2.14
N SER A 274 -3.45 -19.62 -1.82
CA SER A 274 -4.42 -20.24 -0.89
C SER A 274 -4.24 -19.82 0.57
N ASN A 275 -3.01 -19.51 0.97
CA ASN A 275 -2.69 -19.06 2.34
C ASN A 275 -1.95 -17.70 2.29
N PRO A 276 -2.66 -16.57 2.08
CA PRO A 276 -2.02 -15.26 2.04
C PRO A 276 -1.28 -14.92 3.34
N GLN A 277 -1.72 -15.46 4.48
CA GLN A 277 -1.07 -15.25 5.79
C GLN A 277 0.38 -15.76 5.85
N ASP A 278 0.75 -16.70 4.96
CA ASP A 278 2.12 -17.22 4.87
C ASP A 278 3.05 -16.28 4.05
N MET A 279 2.47 -15.24 3.44
CA MET A 279 3.19 -14.17 2.78
C MET A 279 3.46 -13.05 3.79
N VAL A 280 4.69 -12.59 3.87
CA VAL A 280 5.05 -11.43 4.69
C VAL A 280 5.80 -10.43 3.83
N ILE A 281 5.20 -9.27 3.58
CA ILE A 281 5.86 -8.19 2.86
C ILE A 281 6.49 -7.22 3.86
N THR A 282 7.79 -6.98 3.73
CA THR A 282 8.57 -6.05 4.55
C THR A 282 9.22 -4.98 3.70
N GLY A 283 9.23 -3.74 4.18
CA GLY A 283 9.74 -2.58 3.46
C GLY A 283 8.80 -1.40 3.59
N GLN A 284 9.16 -0.28 2.99
CA GLN A 284 8.35 0.93 2.99
C GLN A 284 8.39 1.57 1.61
N ILE A 285 7.30 2.22 1.24
CA ILE A 285 7.21 3.08 0.07
C ILE A 285 6.99 4.50 0.58
N VAL A 286 7.84 5.41 0.13
CA VAL A 286 7.71 6.82 0.45
C VAL A 286 6.70 7.40 -0.53
N MET A 287 5.47 7.59 -0.07
CA MET A 287 4.47 8.30 -0.86
C MET A 287 4.87 9.79 -0.89
N PRO A 288 4.88 10.42 -2.08
CA PRO A 288 5.17 11.84 -2.22
C PRO A 288 4.12 12.73 -1.56
#